data_AF-A0A6M0CX83-F1
#
_entry.id   AF-A0A6M0CX83-F1
#
_cell.length_a   1.000
_cell.length_b   1.000
_cell.length_c   1.000
_cell.angle_alpha   90.00
_cell.angle_beta   90.00
_cell.angle_gamma   90.00
#
_symmetry.space_group_name_H-M   'P 1'
#
loop_
_entity.id
_entity.type
_entity.pdbx_description
1 polymer ?
#
loop_
_entity_poly.entity_id
_entity_poly.type
_entity_poly.pdbx_seq_one_letter_code
_entity_poly.pdbx_strand_id
1 'polypeptide(L)'
;MDIARCTVDGAEYPAVKFAKLPPSELANKRRHLVCIKCGTRAIFVKEARSGQGPHFRARPHLNCTFAAPESERGEGGGDDQDMLRNPGDRIVLDLRYGAAENVNGDPLLGGTGGASGGRYVGFGGSKRAISKRRLRPILKNLIYSEAFRHSDQTIELPEVGEFRVRDLFVNFSDITEEHVGQLRGFWGDIQDTRESKDGSRWINTGDKENVSVIVGKEVCKAFLDYHRAKWTELEGMHFLVFGRLNRGRTNNKVVD
;
A
#
# COMPACT_ATOMS: atom_id res chain seq x y z
N MET A 1 -1.34 2.66 -17.54
CA MET A 1 -1.98 2.31 -18.81
C MET A 1 -3.17 3.25 -19.04
N ASP A 2 -3.51 3.55 -20.28
CA ASP A 2 -4.50 4.59 -20.60
C ASP A 2 -5.86 4.05 -21.00
N ILE A 3 -5.98 2.74 -21.23
CA ILE A 3 -7.22 2.05 -21.63
C ILE A 3 -7.44 0.84 -20.72
N ALA A 4 -8.67 0.66 -20.24
CA ALA A 4 -9.13 -0.52 -19.51
C ALA A 4 -10.44 -1.04 -20.12
N ARG A 5 -10.65 -2.36 -20.08
CA ARG A 5 -11.94 -2.97 -20.44
C ARG A 5 -12.82 -3.10 -19.21
N CYS A 6 -14.06 -2.66 -19.27
CA CYS A 6 -15.04 -2.92 -18.22
C CYS A 6 -15.70 -4.27 -18.46
N THR A 7 -15.78 -5.10 -17.42
CA THR A 7 -16.37 -6.44 -17.50
C THR A 7 -17.90 -6.44 -17.42
N VAL A 8 -18.52 -5.32 -17.04
CA VAL A 8 -19.99 -5.18 -16.96
C VAL A 8 -20.62 -5.03 -18.34
N ASP A 9 -20.00 -4.25 -19.23
CA ASP A 9 -20.51 -3.95 -20.57
C ASP A 9 -19.60 -4.45 -21.70
N GLY A 10 -18.41 -4.97 -21.37
CA GLY A 10 -17.40 -5.40 -22.34
C GLY A 10 -16.68 -4.26 -23.05
N ALA A 11 -16.98 -3.00 -22.74
CA ALA A 11 -16.47 -1.83 -23.45
C ALA A 11 -15.06 -1.44 -23.00
N GLU A 12 -14.26 -0.93 -23.94
CA GLU A 12 -12.94 -0.37 -23.67
C GLU A 12 -13.04 1.14 -23.44
N TYR A 13 -12.52 1.58 -22.30
CA TYR A 13 -12.57 2.96 -21.86
C TYR A 13 -11.17 3.56 -21.80
N PRO A 14 -10.91 4.65 -22.56
CA PRO A 14 -9.79 5.53 -22.30
C PRO A 14 -9.99 6.27 -20.96
N ALA A 15 -8.93 6.44 -20.17
CA ALA A 15 -9.01 7.00 -18.81
C ALA A 15 -9.62 8.41 -18.78
N VAL A 16 -9.32 9.24 -19.77
CA VAL A 16 -9.90 10.59 -19.93
C VAL A 16 -11.41 10.55 -20.19
N LYS A 17 -11.90 9.55 -20.94
CA LYS A 17 -13.34 9.37 -21.18
C LYS A 17 -14.03 8.77 -19.94
N PHE A 18 -13.37 7.81 -19.29
CA PHE A 18 -13.86 7.19 -18.07
C PHE A 18 -14.04 8.20 -16.94
N ALA A 19 -13.12 9.15 -16.80
CA ALA A 19 -13.18 10.24 -15.83
C ALA A 19 -14.40 11.18 -16.01
N LYS A 20 -15.00 11.19 -17.20
CA LYS A 20 -16.15 12.03 -17.55
C LYS A 20 -17.49 11.30 -17.41
N LEU A 21 -17.49 10.03 -17.02
CA LEU A 21 -18.72 9.28 -16.79
C LEU A 21 -19.53 9.88 -15.64
N PRO A 22 -20.87 9.74 -15.66
CA PRO A 22 -21.72 10.13 -14.53
C PRO A 22 -21.23 9.49 -13.23
N PRO A 23 -21.30 10.18 -12.07
CA PRO A 23 -20.77 9.66 -10.80
C PRO A 23 -21.30 8.26 -10.41
N SER A 24 -22.56 7.97 -10.70
CA SER A 24 -23.18 6.66 -10.45
C SER A 24 -22.57 5.55 -11.32
N GLU A 25 -22.41 5.82 -12.62
CA GLU A 25 -21.77 4.87 -13.54
C GLU A 25 -20.30 4.68 -13.24
N LEU A 26 -19.59 5.76 -12.94
CA LEU A 26 -18.18 5.74 -12.57
C LEU A 26 -17.97 4.88 -11.32
N ALA A 27 -18.77 5.08 -10.28
CA ALA A 27 -18.70 4.32 -9.03
C ALA A 27 -18.97 2.81 -9.21
N ASN A 28 -19.85 2.45 -10.15
CA ASN A 28 -20.13 1.05 -10.48
C ASN A 28 -19.02 0.45 -11.36
N LYS A 29 -18.73 1.07 -12.51
CA LYS A 29 -17.82 0.51 -13.52
C LYS A 29 -16.38 0.45 -13.04
N ARG A 30 -15.92 1.35 -12.17
CA ARG A 30 -14.53 1.39 -11.65
C ARG A 30 -14.11 0.10 -10.95
N ARG A 31 -15.07 -0.64 -10.39
CA ARG A 31 -14.84 -1.88 -9.65
C ARG A 31 -14.54 -3.06 -10.58
N HIS A 32 -14.92 -2.92 -11.85
CA HIS A 32 -15.03 -3.98 -12.84
C HIS A 32 -14.05 -3.80 -14.02
N LEU A 33 -12.99 -3.03 -13.82
CA LEU A 33 -12.01 -2.73 -14.86
C LEU A 33 -10.90 -3.79 -14.91
N VAL A 34 -10.53 -4.19 -16.12
CA VAL A 34 -9.43 -5.13 -16.38
C VAL A 34 -8.52 -4.61 -17.49
N CYS A 35 -7.26 -5.03 -17.46
CA CYS A 35 -6.30 -4.79 -18.52
C CYS A 35 -6.76 -5.52 -19.81
N ILE A 36 -6.72 -4.82 -20.94
CA ILE A 36 -7.12 -5.36 -22.25
C ILE A 36 -6.21 -6.50 -22.74
N LYS A 37 -4.99 -6.63 -22.20
CA LYS A 37 -4.01 -7.65 -22.61
C LYS A 37 -4.03 -8.87 -21.70
N CYS A 38 -3.73 -8.68 -20.42
CA CYS A 38 -3.58 -9.80 -19.48
C CYS A 38 -4.84 -10.12 -18.69
N GLY A 39 -5.92 -9.33 -18.82
CA GLY A 39 -7.14 -9.51 -18.03
C GLY A 39 -6.98 -9.20 -16.53
N THR A 40 -5.78 -8.82 -16.07
CA THR A 40 -5.55 -8.43 -14.69
C THR A 40 -6.36 -7.18 -14.32
N ARG A 41 -6.88 -7.14 -13.10
CA ARG A 41 -7.67 -6.01 -12.60
C ARG A 41 -6.92 -4.68 -12.76
N ALA A 42 -7.67 -3.70 -13.25
CA ALA A 42 -7.26 -2.32 -13.40
C ALA A 42 -7.96 -1.44 -12.36
N ILE A 43 -7.23 -0.45 -11.86
CA ILE A 43 -7.69 0.51 -10.87
C ILE A 43 -7.69 1.88 -11.54
N PHE A 44 -8.85 2.54 -11.54
CA PHE A 44 -8.93 3.91 -12.04
C PHE A 44 -8.35 4.88 -11.01
N VAL A 45 -7.39 5.69 -11.45
CA VAL A 45 -6.77 6.76 -10.66
C VAL A 45 -7.20 8.09 -11.27
N LYS A 46 -7.89 8.91 -10.47
CA LYS A 46 -8.27 10.26 -10.85
C LYS A 46 -7.00 11.14 -10.89
N GLU A 47 -7.04 12.20 -11.70
CA GLU A 47 -5.94 13.15 -11.88
C GLU A 47 -5.23 13.47 -10.55
N ALA A 48 -3.92 13.24 -10.52
CA ALA A 48 -3.11 13.50 -9.34
C ALA A 48 -2.77 14.99 -9.25
N ARG A 49 -2.57 15.50 -8.03
CA ARG A 49 -2.13 16.90 -7.80
C ARG A 49 -0.80 17.26 -8.47
N SER A 50 -0.02 16.26 -8.88
CA SER A 50 1.24 16.40 -9.62
C SER A 50 1.06 16.70 -11.12
N GLY A 51 -0.19 16.89 -11.60
CA GLY A 51 -0.49 17.19 -13.01
C GLY A 51 -0.50 15.95 -13.91
N GLN A 52 -0.44 14.75 -13.34
CA GLN A 52 -0.66 13.52 -14.10
C GLN A 52 -2.15 13.33 -14.33
N GLY A 53 -2.54 13.31 -15.61
CA GLY A 53 -3.92 13.06 -16.04
C GLY A 53 -4.49 11.72 -15.53
N PRO A 54 -5.81 11.54 -15.62
CA PRO A 54 -6.46 10.31 -15.19
C PRO A 54 -5.89 9.12 -15.96
N HIS A 55 -5.57 8.05 -15.25
CA HIS A 55 -4.98 6.85 -15.82
C HIS A 55 -5.51 5.61 -15.11
N PHE A 56 -5.32 4.45 -15.73
CA PHE A 56 -5.55 3.18 -15.04
C PHE A 56 -4.22 2.62 -14.56
N ARG A 57 -4.17 2.31 -13.27
CA ARG A 57 -3.11 1.54 -12.65
C ARG A 57 -3.54 0.09 -12.64
N ALA A 58 -2.88 -0.75 -13.42
CA ALA A 58 -3.09 -2.18 -13.30
C ALA A 58 -2.23 -2.71 -12.13
N ARG A 59 -2.71 -3.74 -11.41
CA ARG A 59 -1.87 -4.46 -10.42
C ARG A 59 -0.59 -4.94 -11.13
N PRO A 60 0.54 -5.17 -10.42
CA PRO A 60 1.69 -5.82 -11.05
C PRO A 60 1.22 -7.06 -11.78
N HIS A 61 1.46 -7.09 -13.08
CA HIS A 61 0.94 -8.13 -13.95
C HIS A 61 2.10 -8.72 -14.73
N LEU A 62 2.34 -9.99 -14.46
CA LEU A 62 3.43 -10.77 -15.01
C LEU A 62 3.39 -10.71 -16.54
N ASN A 63 4.51 -10.37 -17.18
CA ASN A 63 4.70 -10.43 -18.63
C ASN A 63 3.65 -9.67 -19.47
N CYS A 64 3.27 -8.44 -19.07
CA CYS A 64 2.37 -7.63 -19.88
C CYS A 64 2.93 -6.23 -20.18
N THR A 65 2.87 -5.84 -21.46
CA THR A 65 3.44 -4.61 -22.03
C THR A 65 2.83 -3.32 -21.48
N PHE A 66 1.67 -3.41 -20.83
CA PHE A 66 1.01 -2.27 -20.19
C PHE A 66 1.42 -2.07 -18.72
N ALA A 67 2.41 -2.84 -18.24
CA ALA A 67 2.86 -2.77 -16.87
C ALA A 67 3.46 -1.40 -16.68
N ALA A 68 3.05 -0.71 -15.62
CA ALA A 68 3.83 0.45 -15.21
C ALA A 68 5.25 -0.05 -14.93
N PRO A 69 6.29 0.45 -15.63
CA PRO A 69 7.65 0.11 -15.27
C PRO A 69 7.86 0.49 -13.80
N GLU A 70 8.66 -0.30 -13.08
CA GLU A 70 9.19 0.10 -11.77
C GLU A 70 9.81 1.49 -11.94
N SER A 71 9.08 2.54 -11.56
CA SER A 71 9.67 3.85 -11.60
C SER A 71 10.66 3.94 -10.45
N GLU A 72 11.94 3.78 -10.80
CA GLU A 72 13.13 4.21 -10.04
C GLU A 72 13.12 5.73 -9.72
N ARG A 73 12.02 6.44 -9.96
CA ARG A 73 11.88 7.89 -9.80
C ARG A 73 11.18 8.29 -8.50
N GLY A 74 11.57 7.64 -7.42
CA GLY A 74 11.48 8.21 -6.08
C GLY A 74 12.87 8.14 -5.47
N GLU A 75 13.43 9.26 -5.01
CA GLU A 75 14.61 9.26 -4.16
C GLU A 75 14.39 8.20 -3.07
N GLY A 76 15.18 7.12 -3.10
CA GLY A 76 14.95 5.92 -2.27
C GLY A 76 15.09 4.56 -2.97
N GLY A 77 15.45 4.50 -4.26
CA GLY A 77 15.66 3.23 -4.97
C GLY A 77 16.68 2.25 -4.34
N GLY A 78 17.56 2.74 -3.46
CA GLY A 78 18.45 1.89 -2.67
C GLY A 78 17.74 1.07 -1.59
N ASP A 79 16.67 1.61 -0.99
CA ASP A 79 16.00 0.99 0.17
C ASP A 79 15.24 -0.29 -0.20
N ASP A 80 14.64 -0.32 -1.39
CA ASP A 80 13.85 -1.45 -1.86
C ASP A 80 14.73 -2.66 -2.22
N GLN A 81 15.92 -2.43 -2.79
CA GLN A 81 16.86 -3.50 -3.11
C GLN A 81 17.52 -4.08 -1.85
N ASP A 82 17.76 -3.25 -0.84
CA ASP A 82 18.41 -3.65 0.40
C ASP A 82 17.54 -4.61 1.22
N MET A 83 16.23 -4.34 1.30
CA MET A 83 15.26 -5.19 2.01
C MET A 83 15.21 -6.62 1.48
N LEU A 84 15.36 -6.82 0.16
CA LEU A 84 15.34 -8.14 -0.47
C LEU A 84 16.70 -8.84 -0.44
N ARG A 85 17.80 -8.09 -0.45
CA ARG A 85 19.16 -8.64 -0.48
C ARG A 85 19.64 -9.14 0.88
N ASN A 86 18.99 -8.75 1.97
CA ASN A 86 19.40 -9.15 3.30
C ASN A 86 18.26 -9.85 4.09
N PRO A 87 18.06 -11.16 3.84
CA PRO A 87 16.99 -11.95 4.49
C PRO A 87 17.20 -12.15 6.00
N GLY A 88 18.38 -11.78 6.55
CA GLY A 88 18.69 -11.87 7.97
C GLY A 88 18.28 -10.66 8.81
N ASP A 89 17.63 -9.67 8.19
CA ASP A 89 17.37 -8.38 8.82
C ASP A 89 16.09 -8.34 9.65
N ARG A 90 16.17 -7.53 10.72
CA ARG A 90 15.04 -7.15 11.56
C ARG A 90 14.63 -5.75 11.18
N ILE A 91 13.40 -5.58 10.71
CA ILE A 91 12.82 -4.28 10.39
C ILE A 91 11.95 -3.83 11.56
N VAL A 92 12.28 -2.70 12.17
CA VAL A 92 11.45 -2.05 13.19
C VAL A 92 10.56 -1.02 12.53
N LEU A 93 9.24 -1.16 12.68
CA LEU A 93 8.29 -0.21 12.11
C LEU A 93 8.25 1.08 12.94
N ASP A 94 8.55 2.21 12.29
CA ASP A 94 8.34 3.53 12.88
C ASP A 94 6.91 4.01 12.58
N LEU A 95 6.02 3.86 13.57
CA LEU A 95 4.62 4.26 13.51
C LEU A 95 4.38 5.73 13.87
N ARG A 96 5.43 6.51 14.13
CA ARG A 96 5.30 7.93 14.49
C ARG A 96 4.89 8.75 13.26
N TYR A 97 3.58 9.01 13.16
CA TYR A 97 3.01 9.96 12.20
C TYR A 97 3.56 11.37 12.45
N GLY A 98 4.01 12.07 11.40
CA GLY A 98 4.39 13.48 11.47
C GLY A 98 5.81 13.81 11.91
N ALA A 99 6.62 12.85 12.38
CA ALA A 99 8.03 13.09 12.69
C ALA A 99 8.88 13.18 11.41
N ALA A 100 10.08 13.77 11.47
CA ALA A 100 11.06 13.68 10.38
C ALA A 100 11.56 12.23 10.23
N GLU A 101 11.94 11.82 9.00
CA GLU A 101 12.56 10.50 8.79
C GLU A 101 13.83 10.41 9.62
N ASN A 102 13.92 9.41 10.49
CA ASN A 102 15.22 8.98 10.99
C ASN A 102 15.86 8.21 9.83
N VAL A 103 16.56 8.93 8.95
CA VAL A 103 17.57 8.31 8.08
C VAL A 103 18.45 7.50 9.02
N ASN A 104 18.63 6.20 8.73
CA ASN A 104 19.42 5.30 9.56
C ASN A 104 20.74 6.00 9.93
N GLY A 105 20.82 6.50 11.16
CA GLY A 105 22.02 7.10 11.69
C GLY A 105 23.00 5.97 11.88
N ASP A 106 24.07 5.98 11.10
CA ASP A 106 25.22 5.12 11.28
C ASP A 106 25.57 5.11 12.78
N PRO A 107 25.57 3.95 13.46
CA PRO A 107 25.93 3.91 14.86
C PRO A 107 27.46 3.99 14.91
N LEU A 108 28.01 5.20 14.78
CA LEU A 108 29.19 5.69 15.51
C LEU A 108 29.70 7.02 14.92
N LEU A 109 29.81 7.99 15.82
CA LEU A 109 30.69 9.17 15.81
C LEU A 109 30.14 10.43 15.14
N GLY A 110 30.02 11.46 15.98
CA GLY A 110 29.74 12.83 15.57
C GLY A 110 30.78 13.35 14.60
N GLY A 111 30.30 14.02 13.57
CA GLY A 111 31.13 14.69 12.57
C GLY A 111 30.24 15.53 11.66
N THR A 112 30.57 16.81 11.58
CA THR A 112 29.90 17.86 10.83
C THR A 112 29.95 17.65 9.31
N GLY A 113 28.80 17.81 8.64
CA GLY A 113 28.66 18.39 7.29
C GLY A 113 29.18 17.61 6.07
N GLY A 114 28.35 17.54 5.04
CA GLY A 114 28.79 17.50 3.63
C GLY A 114 28.73 16.15 2.90
N ALA A 115 28.00 16.17 1.77
CA ALA A 115 27.87 15.19 0.71
C ALA A 115 29.03 14.18 0.51
N SER A 116 28.70 12.89 0.39
CA SER A 116 29.15 11.98 -0.69
C SER A 116 28.66 10.55 -0.41
N GLY A 117 28.34 9.81 -1.47
CA GLY A 117 27.92 8.41 -1.40
C GLY A 117 29.02 7.50 -0.84
N GLY A 118 28.73 6.83 0.27
CA GLY A 118 29.63 5.84 0.86
C GLY A 118 29.36 4.44 0.30
N ARG A 119 30.32 3.90 -0.46
CA ARG A 119 30.44 2.45 -0.67
C ARG A 119 30.82 1.82 0.67
N TYR A 120 29.97 0.95 1.21
CA TYR A 120 30.32 0.17 2.39
C TYR A 120 31.24 -1.00 2.00
N VAL A 121 32.43 -1.03 2.56
CA VAL A 121 33.36 -2.17 2.57
C VAL A 121 33.44 -2.62 4.02
N GLY A 122 32.95 -3.82 4.34
CA GLY A 122 32.87 -4.27 5.73
C GLY A 122 32.77 -5.78 5.87
N PHE A 123 33.93 -6.42 5.89
CA PHE A 123 34.16 -7.77 6.38
C PHE A 123 33.93 -7.80 7.91
N GLY A 124 33.01 -8.63 8.42
CA GLY A 124 32.82 -8.81 9.86
C GLY A 124 31.50 -9.51 10.18
N GLY A 125 31.53 -10.52 11.05
CA GLY A 125 30.46 -11.50 11.28
C GLY A 125 29.05 -10.92 11.41
N SER A 126 28.08 -11.67 10.86
CA SER A 126 26.66 -11.39 10.73
C SER A 126 25.99 -10.95 12.05
N LYS A 127 26.14 -9.67 12.40
CA LYS A 127 25.20 -8.99 13.28
C LYS A 127 23.99 -8.70 12.42
N ARG A 128 22.86 -9.38 12.69
CA ARG A 128 21.58 -9.16 12.00
C ARG A 128 21.32 -7.65 11.96
N ALA A 129 21.25 -7.06 10.77
CA ALA A 129 21.10 -5.61 10.67
C ALA A 129 19.69 -5.24 11.15
N ILE A 130 19.61 -4.21 12.00
CA ILE A 130 18.35 -3.66 12.47
C ILE A 130 18.10 -2.41 11.65
N SER A 131 17.04 -2.39 10.85
CA SER A 131 16.64 -1.22 10.06
C SER A 131 15.33 -0.65 10.61
N LYS A 132 15.24 0.68 10.72
CA LYS A 132 13.98 1.35 11.08
C LYS A 132 13.29 1.81 9.80
N ARG A 133 12.03 1.42 9.59
CA ARG A 133 11.31 1.69 8.32
C ARG A 133 9.92 2.27 8.57
N ARG A 134 9.51 3.16 7.67
CA ARG A 134 8.14 3.71 7.61
C ARG A 134 7.20 2.80 6.83
N LEU A 135 5.90 3.04 6.96
CA LEU A 135 4.87 2.24 6.28
C LEU A 135 4.89 2.35 4.75
N ARG A 136 5.32 3.49 4.19
CA ARG A 136 5.31 3.70 2.73
C ARG A 136 6.27 2.75 1.98
N PRO A 137 7.55 2.61 2.36
CA PRO A 137 8.45 1.60 1.79
C PRO A 137 7.93 0.16 1.94
N ILE A 138 7.34 -0.17 3.09
CA ILE A 138 6.75 -1.49 3.33
C ILE A 138 5.60 -1.75 2.36
N LEU A 139 4.65 -0.82 2.25
CA LEU A 139 3.53 -0.93 1.31
C LEU A 139 4.00 -1.04 -0.14
N LYS A 140 5.03 -0.27 -0.54
CA LYS A 140 5.61 -0.37 -1.88
C LYS A 140 6.13 -1.79 -2.15
N ASN A 141 6.89 -2.36 -1.23
CA ASN A 141 7.41 -3.72 -1.37
C ASN A 141 6.31 -4.78 -1.36
N LEU A 142 5.26 -4.64 -0.54
CA LEU A 142 4.09 -5.53 -0.58
C LEU A 142 3.39 -5.51 -1.95
N ILE A 143 3.30 -4.34 -2.59
CA ILE A 143 2.68 -4.19 -3.90
C ILE A 143 3.52 -4.89 -4.98
N TYR A 144 4.82 -4.56 -5.07
CA TYR A 144 5.64 -4.91 -6.23
C TYR A 144 6.48 -6.19 -6.07
N SER A 145 6.82 -6.60 -4.85
CA SER A 145 7.71 -7.74 -4.61
C SER A 145 6.97 -8.94 -4.02
N GLU A 146 6.78 -9.97 -4.85
CA GLU A 146 6.25 -11.26 -4.39
C GLU A 146 7.21 -11.95 -3.42
N ALA A 147 8.52 -11.86 -3.68
CA ALA A 147 9.54 -12.40 -2.79
C ALA A 147 9.44 -11.77 -1.39
N PHE A 148 9.18 -10.46 -1.30
CA PHE A 148 8.97 -9.80 -0.02
C PHE A 148 7.73 -10.37 0.70
N ARG A 149 6.60 -10.49 0.00
CA ARG A 149 5.34 -11.04 0.57
C ARG A 149 5.51 -12.43 1.20
N HIS A 150 6.37 -13.27 0.64
CA HIS A 150 6.60 -14.63 1.13
C HIS A 150 7.87 -14.77 1.99
N SER A 151 8.55 -13.65 2.29
CA SER A 151 9.81 -13.68 3.01
C SER A 151 9.66 -14.06 4.50
N ASP A 152 10.74 -14.63 5.02
CA ASP A 152 10.96 -14.96 6.43
C ASP A 152 11.54 -13.81 7.26
N GLN A 153 11.65 -12.63 6.64
CA GLN A 153 12.21 -11.44 7.28
C GLN A 153 11.38 -11.04 8.51
N THR A 154 12.05 -10.61 9.57
CA THR A 154 11.38 -10.26 10.84
C THR A 154 10.98 -8.80 10.86
N ILE A 155 9.71 -8.55 11.14
CA ILE A 155 9.11 -7.23 11.37
C ILE A 155 8.80 -7.09 12.84
N GLU A 156 9.32 -6.05 13.47
CA GLU A 156 8.98 -5.65 14.82
C GLU A 156 7.93 -4.53 14.76
N LEU A 157 6.76 -4.80 15.34
CA LEU A 157 5.77 -3.79 15.69
C LEU A 157 6.04 -3.35 17.14
N PRO A 158 6.43 -2.08 17.37
CA PRO A 158 6.58 -1.56 18.73
C PRO A 158 5.34 -1.85 19.56
N GLU A 159 5.54 -2.27 20.82
CA GLU A 159 4.48 -2.54 21.81
C GLU A 159 3.55 -3.73 21.49
N VAL A 160 3.74 -4.41 20.35
CA VAL A 160 2.96 -5.58 19.94
C VAL A 160 3.80 -6.84 19.91
N GLY A 161 4.95 -6.81 19.23
CA GLY A 161 5.83 -7.97 19.11
C GLY A 161 6.51 -8.11 17.75
N GLU A 162 7.14 -9.27 17.55
CA GLU A 162 7.89 -9.62 16.34
C GLU A 162 7.13 -10.65 15.50
N PHE A 163 7.07 -10.42 14.20
CA PHE A 163 6.34 -11.24 13.25
C PHE A 163 7.17 -11.46 11.98
N ARG A 164 6.92 -12.55 11.25
CA ARG A 164 7.45 -12.69 9.90
C ARG A 164 6.61 -11.88 8.93
N VAL A 165 7.23 -11.34 7.87
CA VAL A 165 6.52 -10.61 6.81
C VAL A 165 5.34 -11.43 6.26
N ARG A 166 5.59 -12.69 5.91
CA ARG A 166 4.58 -13.62 5.36
C ARG A 166 3.39 -13.89 6.27
N ASP A 167 3.56 -13.73 7.58
CA ASP A 167 2.50 -13.98 8.55
C ASP A 167 1.79 -12.66 8.88
N LEU A 168 2.52 -11.55 8.99
CA LEU A 168 1.98 -10.28 9.44
C LEU A 168 1.09 -9.59 8.41
N PHE A 169 1.50 -9.59 7.13
CA PHE A 169 0.86 -8.77 6.10
C PHE A 169 -0.06 -9.60 5.21
N VAL A 170 -1.32 -9.19 5.14
CA VAL A 170 -2.37 -9.92 4.41
C VAL A 170 -3.03 -8.99 3.40
N ASN A 171 -3.11 -9.41 2.13
CA ASN A 171 -3.86 -8.65 1.13
C ASN A 171 -5.36 -8.81 1.38
N PHE A 172 -6.17 -7.76 1.19
CA PHE A 172 -7.62 -7.85 1.35
C PHE A 172 -8.27 -8.96 0.50
N SER A 173 -7.71 -9.28 -0.67
CA SER A 173 -8.21 -10.34 -1.56
C SER A 173 -7.99 -11.76 -0.98
N ASP A 174 -6.99 -11.89 -0.11
CA ASP A 174 -6.48 -13.15 0.46
C ASP A 174 -6.97 -13.39 1.91
N ILE A 175 -7.88 -12.53 2.40
CA ILE A 175 -8.46 -12.71 3.73
C ILE A 175 -9.32 -13.97 3.79
N THR A 176 -8.92 -14.86 4.68
CA THR A 176 -9.64 -16.07 5.11
C THR A 176 -10.14 -15.95 6.56
N GLU A 177 -10.99 -16.90 6.99
CA GLU A 177 -11.51 -16.99 8.37
C GLU A 177 -10.41 -17.17 9.42
N GLU A 178 -9.24 -17.69 9.06
CA GLU A 178 -8.10 -17.88 9.96
C GLU A 178 -7.56 -16.55 10.50
N HIS A 179 -7.80 -15.44 9.81
CA HIS A 179 -7.34 -14.12 10.22
C HIS A 179 -8.27 -13.43 11.24
N VAL A 180 -9.46 -13.98 11.48
CA VAL A 180 -10.45 -13.37 12.38
C VAL A 180 -9.91 -13.32 13.81
N GLY A 181 -10.06 -12.16 14.45
CA GLY A 181 -9.59 -11.87 15.81
C GLY A 181 -8.11 -11.48 15.91
N GLN A 182 -7.34 -11.64 14.82
CA GLN A 182 -5.89 -11.41 14.82
C GLN A 182 -5.57 -9.97 14.40
N LEU A 183 -4.55 -9.39 15.05
CA LEU A 183 -3.95 -8.14 14.63
C LEU A 183 -3.00 -8.43 13.47
N ARG A 184 -3.25 -7.85 12.31
CA ARG A 184 -2.44 -8.02 11.10
C ARG A 184 -2.28 -6.68 10.38
N GLY A 185 -1.30 -6.59 9.49
CA GLY A 185 -1.16 -5.49 8.55
C GLY A 185 -1.94 -5.78 7.27
N PHE A 186 -3.16 -5.27 7.17
CA PHE A 186 -4.00 -5.48 5.99
C PHE A 186 -3.72 -4.44 4.91
N TRP A 187 -3.56 -4.87 3.67
CA TRP A 187 -3.22 -3.97 2.57
C TRP A 187 -3.96 -4.29 1.27
N GLY A 188 -4.10 -3.28 0.43
CA GLY A 188 -4.70 -3.39 -0.89
C GLY A 188 -5.17 -2.04 -1.39
N ASP A 189 -6.13 -2.04 -2.31
CA ASP A 189 -6.64 -0.83 -2.95
C ASP A 189 -7.94 -0.31 -2.34
N ILE A 190 -8.10 1.02 -2.35
CA ILE A 190 -9.31 1.72 -1.93
C ILE A 190 -10.31 1.76 -3.08
N GLN A 191 -11.42 1.04 -2.96
CA GLN A 191 -12.46 1.00 -3.97
C GLN A 191 -13.45 2.15 -3.83
N ASP A 192 -13.91 2.40 -2.61
CA ASP A 192 -14.92 3.41 -2.29
C ASP A 192 -14.74 3.82 -0.82
N THR A 193 -15.11 5.05 -0.51
CA THR A 193 -15.05 5.57 0.85
C THR A 193 -16.39 6.18 1.24
N ARG A 194 -16.90 5.85 2.43
CA ARG A 194 -18.18 6.34 2.94
C ARG A 194 -18.01 6.92 4.33
N GLU A 195 -18.58 8.10 4.53
CA GLU A 195 -18.66 8.70 5.87
C GLU A 195 -19.78 8.07 6.66
N SER A 196 -19.50 7.73 7.92
CA SER A 196 -20.53 7.38 8.88
C SER A 196 -20.96 8.61 9.70
N LYS A 197 -22.15 8.54 10.30
CA LYS A 197 -22.75 9.66 11.06
C LYS A 197 -21.92 10.09 12.27
N ASP A 198 -21.07 9.20 12.79
CA ASP A 198 -20.13 9.40 13.89
C ASP A 198 -18.81 10.06 13.45
N GLY A 199 -18.62 10.31 12.15
CA GLY A 199 -17.39 10.87 11.58
C GLY A 199 -16.29 9.84 11.32
N SER A 200 -16.54 8.56 11.59
CA SER A 200 -15.67 7.46 11.19
C SER A 200 -15.73 7.26 9.67
N ARG A 201 -14.64 6.79 9.07
CA ARG A 201 -14.59 6.50 7.63
C ARG A 201 -14.65 5.00 7.38
N TRP A 202 -15.59 4.61 6.53
CA TRP A 202 -15.68 3.26 5.98
C TRP A 202 -14.94 3.22 4.65
N ILE A 203 -13.95 2.35 4.56
CA ILE A 203 -13.16 2.14 3.36
C ILE A 203 -13.48 0.74 2.84
N ASN A 204 -14.04 0.67 1.63
CA ASN A 204 -14.30 -0.60 0.97
C ASN A 204 -13.06 -1.02 0.19
N THR A 205 -12.68 -2.30 0.30
CA THR A 205 -11.41 -2.81 -0.23
C THR A 205 -11.61 -3.99 -1.16
N GLY A 206 -10.67 -4.19 -2.08
CA GLY A 206 -10.53 -5.45 -2.81
C GLY A 206 -11.58 -5.73 -3.88
N ASP A 207 -11.55 -6.96 -4.36
CA ASP A 207 -12.41 -7.55 -5.41
C ASP A 207 -13.65 -8.23 -4.82
N LYS A 208 -13.52 -8.77 -3.61
CA LYS A 208 -14.63 -9.30 -2.82
C LYS A 208 -15.25 -8.15 -2.05
N GLU A 209 -16.53 -7.91 -2.26
CA GLU A 209 -17.34 -6.91 -1.52
C GLU A 209 -17.43 -7.15 -0.01
N ASN A 210 -16.67 -8.11 0.52
CA ASN A 210 -16.83 -8.69 1.85
C ASN A 210 -15.89 -8.11 2.90
N VAL A 211 -15.00 -7.17 2.57
CA VAL A 211 -14.12 -6.56 3.56
C VAL A 211 -14.22 -5.04 3.53
N SER A 212 -14.54 -4.47 4.69
CA SER A 212 -14.52 -3.02 4.91
C SER A 212 -13.57 -2.70 6.06
N VAL A 213 -12.85 -1.60 5.94
CA VAL A 213 -12.03 -1.05 7.02
C VAL A 213 -12.77 0.12 7.63
N ILE A 214 -12.87 0.14 8.96
CA ILE A 214 -13.39 1.28 9.70
C ILE A 214 -12.20 1.99 10.31
N VAL A 215 -11.98 3.23 9.91
CA VAL A 215 -10.93 4.09 10.47
C VAL A 215 -11.59 5.15 11.34
N GLY A 216 -11.14 5.25 12.59
CA GLY A 216 -11.64 6.22 13.55
C GLY A 216 -11.44 7.67 13.09
N LYS A 217 -12.33 8.56 13.53
CA LYS A 217 -12.33 9.99 13.15
C LYS A 217 -10.99 10.69 13.40
N GLU A 218 -10.34 10.42 14.53
CA GLU A 218 -9.08 11.07 14.91
C GLU A 218 -7.92 10.66 13.98
N VAL A 219 -7.81 9.36 13.69
CA VAL A 219 -6.82 8.83 12.73
C VAL A 219 -7.09 9.38 11.33
N CYS A 220 -8.35 9.40 10.90
CA CYS A 220 -8.77 9.97 9.63
C CYS A 220 -8.32 11.43 9.47
N LYS A 221 -8.57 12.25 10.50
CA LYS A 221 -8.24 13.68 10.48
C LYS A 221 -6.73 13.88 10.43
N ALA A 222 -5.98 13.22 11.32
CA ALA A 222 -4.53 13.31 11.37
C ALA A 222 -3.87 12.89 10.03
N PHE A 223 -4.37 11.82 9.42
CA PHE A 223 -3.88 11.33 8.13
C PHE A 223 -4.11 12.34 7.00
N LEU A 224 -5.34 12.84 6.85
CA LEU A 224 -5.68 13.79 5.80
C LEU A 224 -4.93 15.12 5.95
N ASP A 225 -4.80 15.63 7.18
CA ASP A 225 -4.10 16.87 7.47
C ASP A 225 -2.61 16.74 7.12
N TYR A 226 -1.98 15.63 7.51
CA TYR A 226 -0.57 15.36 7.22
C TYR A 226 -0.29 15.25 5.72
N HIS A 227 -1.10 14.48 4.99
CA HIS A 227 -0.94 14.31 3.55
C HIS A 227 -1.54 15.47 2.74
N ARG A 228 -2.18 16.43 3.42
CA ARG A 228 -3.01 17.50 2.84
C ARG A 228 -4.03 16.95 1.84
N ALA A 229 -4.49 15.72 1.99
CA ALA A 229 -5.27 14.99 0.99
C ALA A 229 -6.79 15.11 1.25
N LYS A 230 -7.60 14.76 0.25
CA LYS A 230 -9.04 14.58 0.39
C LYS A 230 -9.39 13.11 0.13
N TRP A 231 -10.44 12.59 0.78
CA TRP A 231 -10.90 11.20 0.59
C TRP A 231 -11.11 10.82 -0.87
N THR A 232 -11.69 11.72 -1.66
CA THR A 232 -11.93 11.52 -3.11
C THR A 232 -10.65 11.35 -3.92
N GLU A 233 -9.49 11.79 -3.41
CA GLU A 233 -8.18 11.64 -4.06
C GLU A 233 -7.51 10.31 -3.68
N LEU A 234 -7.94 9.68 -2.58
CA LEU A 234 -7.41 8.40 -2.09
C LEU A 234 -8.04 7.20 -2.77
N GLU A 235 -9.21 7.40 -3.38
CA GLU A 235 -9.90 6.42 -4.18
C GLU A 235 -9.03 5.92 -5.35
N GLY A 236 -8.80 4.61 -5.40
CA GLY A 236 -7.89 3.97 -6.36
C GLY A 236 -6.41 3.94 -5.93
N MET A 237 -6.08 4.46 -4.74
CA MET A 237 -4.75 4.31 -4.16
C MET A 237 -4.62 2.98 -3.41
N HIS A 238 -3.37 2.55 -3.21
CA HIS A 238 -3.07 1.48 -2.27
C HIS A 238 -2.94 2.04 -0.87
N PHE A 239 -3.34 1.25 0.12
CA PHE A 239 -3.17 1.56 1.52
C PHE A 239 -2.80 0.32 2.33
N LEU A 240 -2.24 0.57 3.51
CA LEU A 240 -1.86 -0.39 4.52
C LEU A 240 -2.45 0.11 5.84
N VAL A 241 -3.11 -0.76 6.58
CA VAL A 241 -3.68 -0.49 7.89
C VAL A 241 -3.34 -1.64 8.84
N PHE A 242 -3.02 -1.32 10.08
CA PHE A 242 -2.95 -2.34 11.13
C PHE A 242 -4.27 -2.36 11.86
N GLY A 243 -4.83 -3.54 12.09
CA GLY A 243 -6.11 -3.63 12.77
C GLY A 243 -6.48 -5.06 13.07
N ARG A 244 -7.54 -5.23 13.85
CA ARG A 244 -8.11 -6.56 14.12
C ARG A 244 -9.25 -6.84 13.16
N LEU A 245 -9.20 -8.00 12.53
CA LEU A 245 -10.28 -8.47 11.69
C LEU A 245 -11.43 -8.99 12.56
N ASN A 246 -12.57 -8.31 12.53
CA ASN A 246 -13.79 -8.71 13.18
C ASN A 246 -14.75 -9.33 12.18
N ARG A 247 -15.45 -10.38 12.62
CA ARG A 247 -16.51 -11.00 11.82
C ARG A 247 -17.74 -10.10 11.81
N GLY A 248 -18.19 -9.68 10.63
CA GLY A 248 -19.50 -9.05 10.49
C GLY A 248 -20.55 -10.05 9.99
N ARG A 249 -21.82 -9.66 10.11
CA ARG A 249 -22.96 -10.48 9.63
C ARG A 249 -23.04 -10.59 8.10
N THR A 250 -22.47 -9.61 7.38
CA THR A 250 -22.53 -9.52 5.92
C THR A 250 -21.14 -9.38 5.32
N ASN A 251 -20.29 -8.54 5.96
CA ASN A 251 -18.91 -8.29 5.56
C ASN A 251 -17.98 -8.39 6.78
N ASN A 252 -16.79 -8.95 6.61
CA ASN A 252 -15.70 -8.85 7.57
C ASN A 252 -15.24 -7.39 7.70
N LYS A 253 -14.82 -7.02 8.91
CA LYS A 253 -14.49 -5.64 9.26
C LYS A 253 -13.10 -5.57 9.86
N VAL A 254 -12.19 -4.82 9.26
CA VAL A 254 -10.96 -4.46 9.95
C VAL A 254 -11.23 -3.20 10.76
N VAL A 255 -10.98 -3.28 12.06
CA VAL A 255 -11.08 -2.12 12.96
C VAL A 255 -9.65 -1.78 13.39
N ASP A 256 -9.27 -0.54 13.08
CA ASP A 256 -8.04 0.13 13.51
C ASP A 256 -8.21 0.71 14.93
#